data_AF-A0A2S7QF01-F1
#
_entry.id   AF-A0A2S7QF01-F1
#
_cell.length_a   1.000
_cell.length_b   1.000
_cell.length_c   1.000
_cell.angle_alpha   90.00
_cell.angle_beta   90.00
_cell.angle_gamma   90.00
#
_symmetry.space_group_name_H-M   'P 1'
#
loop_
_entity.id
_entity.type
_entity.pdbx_description
1 polymer ?
#
loop_
_entity_poly.entity_id
_entity_poly.type
_entity_poly.pdbx_seq_one_letter_code
_entity_poly.pdbx_strand_id
1 'polypeptide(L)'
;MRCKPGVVIPACLASHNLSPPITTSSDPVQGSFPDMKDPIQKAWVDTFRTLQLKSNQDPTFGESIGAYTSPCSIAASKERSYSGVAYYSPAKDRPNLHLITAAHVEKIVFTEDSTHGDAVASGVQFLHHGISTFVKARKEVLLSSGVFGYENHYVGENLQDHVFCGSSFEVNDGVKTMVVVRDPAIRDAGLKQYKESRMGPFAHGPSYSFAHVPLNAHEPVQPPTTEVLKRGITEFFDDFPSAKLQYRFIQRMTESPVEATTTHFLARHPANYISTLAMLSHPFSRGHVQIKSVNLQEPPTIDFKYMSHPLDGEIYGRHMMFHDDLVRTEPLASLLKPNGKRLPPGKIQLRWKVPLS
;
A
#
# COMPACT_ATOMS: atom_id res chain seq x y z
N MET A 1 -8.94 -21.56 -7.80
CA MET A 1 -7.65 -21.72 -8.50
C MET A 1 -6.54 -21.80 -7.46
N ARG A 2 -5.83 -22.94 -7.35
CA ARG A 2 -4.64 -23.03 -6.49
C ARG A 2 -3.50 -22.32 -7.23
N CYS A 3 -2.92 -21.28 -6.64
CA CYS A 3 -1.68 -20.67 -7.13
C CYS A 3 -0.59 -21.76 -7.17
N LYS A 4 0.06 -21.93 -8.32
CA LYS A 4 1.22 -22.82 -8.42
C LYS A 4 2.36 -22.23 -7.58
N PRO A 5 3.07 -23.03 -6.76
CA PRO A 5 4.28 -22.59 -6.08
C PRO A 5 5.41 -22.52 -7.11
N GLY A 6 5.97 -21.34 -7.34
CA GLY A 6 7.08 -21.19 -8.28
C GLY A 6 7.19 -19.80 -8.89
N VAL A 7 7.35 -18.76 -8.06
CA VAL A 7 7.92 -17.50 -8.51
C VAL A 7 9.14 -17.26 -7.64
N VAL A 8 10.33 -17.44 -8.20
CA VAL A 8 11.57 -16.98 -7.56
C VAL A 8 11.86 -15.60 -8.15
N ILE A 9 11.39 -14.55 -7.46
CA ILE A 9 12.08 -13.26 -7.55
C ILE A 9 13.38 -13.51 -6.79
N PRO A 10 14.56 -13.44 -7.42
CA PRO A 10 15.76 -13.77 -6.68
C PRO A 10 15.91 -12.72 -5.58
N ALA A 11 16.07 -13.22 -4.35
CA ALA A 11 16.09 -12.42 -3.14
C ALA A 11 17.25 -11.43 -3.17
N CYS A 12 16.99 -10.17 -2.84
CA CYS A 12 18.03 -9.36 -2.22
C CYS A 12 17.96 -9.60 -0.72
N LEU A 13 18.58 -10.70 -0.30
CA LEU A 13 18.87 -10.96 1.11
C LEU A 13 19.61 -9.73 1.68
N ALA A 14 19.32 -9.46 2.93
CA ALA A 14 19.93 -8.44 3.76
C ALA A 14 21.44 -8.67 4.01
N SER A 15 22.21 -9.17 3.05
CA SER A 15 23.64 -9.46 3.20
C SER A 15 24.52 -9.14 2.00
N HIS A 16 24.03 -8.90 0.78
CA HIS A 16 24.95 -8.70 -0.35
C HIS A 16 24.49 -7.63 -1.34
N ASN A 17 25.43 -6.72 -1.66
CA ASN A 17 25.41 -5.66 -2.68
C ASN A 17 25.29 -6.18 -4.13
N LEU A 18 24.49 -7.22 -4.38
CA LEU A 18 24.31 -7.77 -5.71
C LEU A 18 22.84 -7.68 -6.08
N SER A 19 22.56 -6.86 -7.08
CA SER A 19 21.29 -6.92 -7.78
C SER A 19 21.10 -8.35 -8.29
N PRO A 20 20.06 -9.07 -7.87
CA PRO A 20 19.74 -10.33 -8.52
C PRO A 20 19.46 -10.04 -9.99
N PRO A 21 19.89 -10.90 -10.93
CA PRO A 21 19.55 -10.71 -12.34
C PRO A 21 18.03 -10.59 -12.42
N ILE A 22 17.56 -9.60 -13.20
CA ILE A 22 16.17 -9.55 -13.64
C ILE A 22 15.95 -10.88 -14.35
N THR A 23 15.37 -11.86 -13.66
CA THR A 23 14.99 -13.10 -14.29
C THR A 23 13.91 -12.68 -15.28
N THR A 24 14.16 -12.95 -16.56
CA THR A 24 13.12 -12.92 -17.58
C THR A 24 12.16 -14.05 -17.24
N SER A 25 11.35 -13.85 -16.20
CA SER A 25 10.24 -14.74 -15.95
C SER A 25 9.25 -14.53 -17.09
N SER A 26 8.58 -15.61 -17.49
CA SER A 26 7.46 -15.54 -18.42
C SER A 26 6.25 -14.83 -17.82
N ASP A 27 6.38 -14.20 -16.65
CA ASP A 27 5.28 -13.53 -15.99
C ASP A 27 4.93 -12.26 -16.78
N PRO A 28 3.63 -12.07 -17.09
CA PRO A 28 3.20 -10.92 -17.87
C PRO A 28 3.40 -9.59 -17.12
N VAL A 29 3.41 -9.63 -15.78
CA VAL A 29 3.74 -8.47 -14.94
C VAL A 29 5.19 -8.59 -14.47
N GLN A 30 6.04 -7.74 -15.03
CA GLN A 30 7.45 -7.65 -14.66
C GLN A 30 7.67 -6.74 -13.45
N GLY A 31 8.66 -7.08 -12.62
CA GLY A 31 9.17 -6.25 -11.54
C GLY A 31 10.70 -6.12 -11.63
N SER A 32 11.23 -5.00 -11.13
CA SER A 32 12.68 -4.81 -11.01
C SER A 32 13.03 -4.04 -9.75
N PHE A 33 14.21 -4.31 -9.22
CA PHE A 33 14.77 -3.56 -8.11
C PHE A 33 15.27 -2.18 -8.56
N PRO A 34 15.22 -1.18 -7.67
CA PRO A 34 15.86 0.12 -7.88
C PRO A 34 17.39 -0.04 -7.94
N ASP A 35 18.11 1.07 -8.14
CA ASP A 35 19.58 1.07 -8.00
C ASP A 35 19.98 0.67 -6.57
N MET A 36 20.52 -0.54 -6.43
CA MET A 36 20.92 -1.12 -5.14
C MET A 36 22.15 -0.44 -4.52
N LYS A 37 22.78 0.51 -5.23
CA LYS A 37 23.90 1.31 -4.70
C LYS A 37 23.46 2.59 -4.00
N ASP A 38 22.16 2.79 -3.82
CA ASP A 38 21.61 3.95 -3.17
C ASP A 38 21.95 3.98 -1.66
N PRO A 39 22.72 4.98 -1.18
CA PRO A 39 23.15 5.06 0.21
C PRO A 39 21.98 5.21 1.19
N ILE A 40 20.85 5.80 0.77
CA ILE A 40 19.68 5.96 1.64
C ILE A 40 19.02 4.61 1.92
N GLN A 41 18.86 3.78 0.87
CA GLN A 41 18.33 2.44 1.02
C GLN A 41 19.25 1.55 1.87
N LYS A 42 20.57 1.64 1.66
CA LYS A 42 21.52 0.89 2.48
C LYS A 42 21.40 1.31 3.94
N ALA A 43 21.36 2.61 4.20
CA ALA A 43 21.27 3.13 5.55
C ALA A 43 19.97 2.69 6.25
N TRP A 44 18.84 2.71 5.53
CA TRP A 44 17.56 2.20 6.02
C TRP A 44 17.68 0.75 6.49
N VAL A 45 18.16 -0.16 5.62
CA VAL A 45 18.23 -1.59 5.96
C VAL A 45 19.20 -1.83 7.12
N ASP A 46 20.37 -1.18 7.11
CA ASP A 46 21.37 -1.32 8.16
C ASP A 46 20.85 -0.81 9.52
N THR A 47 20.11 0.30 9.55
CA THR A 47 19.54 0.84 10.79
C THR A 47 18.54 -0.13 11.41
N PHE A 48 17.68 -0.76 10.62
CA PHE A 48 16.78 -1.80 11.12
C PHE A 48 17.52 -3.03 11.68
N ARG A 49 18.68 -3.38 11.10
CA ARG A 49 19.54 -4.43 11.68
C ARG A 49 20.14 -4.00 13.02
N THR A 50 20.55 -2.74 13.18
CA THR A 50 21.01 -2.18 14.46
C THR A 50 19.92 -2.26 15.53
N LEU A 51 18.68 -1.97 15.15
CA LEU A 51 17.48 -2.08 15.99
C LEU A 51 17.04 -3.54 16.24
N GLN A 52 17.78 -4.53 15.73
CA GLN A 52 17.45 -5.96 15.82
C GLN A 52 16.10 -6.33 15.18
N LEU A 53 15.54 -5.47 14.33
CA LEU A 53 14.35 -5.71 13.53
C LEU A 53 14.76 -6.18 12.14
N LYS A 54 15.11 -7.46 12.03
CA LYS A 54 15.56 -8.08 10.78
C LYS A 54 14.91 -9.44 10.57
N SER A 55 14.61 -9.75 9.32
CA SER A 55 14.28 -11.11 8.88
C SER A 55 15.44 -11.63 8.04
N ASN A 56 15.74 -12.91 8.20
CA ASN A 56 16.66 -13.64 7.34
C ASN A 56 15.95 -14.26 6.13
N GLN A 57 14.64 -14.06 6.02
CA GLN A 57 13.80 -14.58 4.95
C GLN A 57 13.34 -13.46 4.02
N ASP A 58 12.98 -13.84 2.81
CA ASP A 58 12.29 -12.94 1.90
C ASP A 58 10.93 -12.56 2.50
N PRO A 59 10.59 -11.26 2.58
CA PRO A 59 9.35 -10.79 3.17
C PRO A 59 8.08 -11.36 2.51
N THR A 60 8.20 -11.93 1.30
CA THR A 60 7.09 -12.54 0.57
C THR A 60 6.83 -14.01 0.90
N PHE A 61 7.72 -14.69 1.64
CA PHE A 61 7.67 -16.15 1.87
C PHE A 61 7.52 -16.59 3.33
N GLY A 62 7.27 -15.67 4.28
CA GLY A 62 7.12 -16.05 5.68
C GLY A 62 7.20 -14.88 6.65
N GLU A 63 7.88 -15.10 7.79
CA GLU A 63 8.10 -14.07 8.81
C GLU A 63 8.85 -12.89 8.22
N SER A 64 8.19 -11.74 8.20
CA SER A 64 8.63 -10.62 7.39
C SER A 64 9.14 -9.41 8.19
N ILE A 65 9.34 -9.53 9.49
CA ILE A 65 9.76 -8.40 10.33
C ILE A 65 11.11 -7.83 9.87
N GLY A 66 11.18 -6.49 9.80
CA GLY A 66 12.38 -5.76 9.47
C GLY A 66 12.39 -5.15 8.08
N ALA A 67 13.49 -4.47 7.76
CA ALA A 67 13.62 -3.71 6.53
C ALA A 67 14.00 -4.57 5.32
N TYR A 68 13.44 -4.20 4.17
CA TYR A 68 13.72 -4.77 2.88
C TYR A 68 13.65 -3.72 1.78
N THR A 69 14.18 -4.07 0.61
CA THR A 69 14.00 -3.26 -0.60
C THR A 69 12.86 -3.83 -1.40
N SER A 70 11.84 -3.02 -1.65
CA SER A 70 10.69 -3.45 -2.44
C SER A 70 10.99 -3.32 -3.94
N PRO A 71 10.75 -4.37 -4.75
CA PRO A 71 10.77 -4.22 -6.20
C PRO A 71 9.62 -3.34 -6.66
N CYS A 72 9.82 -2.63 -7.76
CA CYS A 72 8.79 -1.83 -8.41
C CYS A 72 8.25 -2.58 -9.64
N SER A 73 6.97 -2.38 -9.98
CA SER A 73 6.36 -2.85 -11.24
C SER A 73 6.91 -2.06 -12.44
N ILE A 74 8.18 -2.31 -12.74
CA ILE A 74 8.99 -1.65 -13.76
C ILE A 74 9.70 -2.76 -14.55
N ALA A 75 9.46 -2.78 -15.85
CA ALA A 75 10.06 -3.72 -16.79
C ALA A 75 11.57 -3.49 -16.96
N ALA A 76 12.27 -4.45 -17.57
CA ALA A 76 13.69 -4.31 -17.91
C ALA A 76 13.97 -3.08 -18.80
N SER A 77 13.01 -2.69 -19.64
CA SER A 77 13.03 -1.46 -20.45
C SER A 77 12.96 -0.15 -19.64
N LYS A 78 12.79 -0.25 -18.31
CA LYS A 78 12.52 0.87 -17.40
C LYS A 78 11.21 1.60 -17.66
N GLU A 79 10.27 0.92 -18.31
CA GLU A 79 8.89 1.37 -18.44
C GLU A 79 8.01 0.72 -17.38
N ARG A 80 6.91 1.38 -17.04
CA ARG A 80 5.95 0.84 -16.08
C ARG A 80 5.38 -0.48 -16.60
N SER A 81 5.44 -1.51 -15.77
CA SER A 81 4.73 -2.78 -15.98
C SER A 81 3.35 -2.69 -15.32
N TYR A 82 2.28 -2.84 -16.10
CA TYR A 82 0.89 -2.75 -15.64
C TYR A 82 -0.03 -3.65 -16.46
N SER A 83 -1.24 -3.91 -15.96
CA SER A 83 -2.15 -4.92 -16.55
C SER A 83 -2.47 -4.72 -18.04
N GLY A 84 -2.51 -3.47 -18.52
CA GLY A 84 -2.79 -3.17 -19.93
C GLY A 84 -1.67 -3.62 -20.89
N VAL A 85 -0.40 -3.40 -20.53
CA VAL A 85 0.72 -3.92 -21.33
C VAL A 85 0.91 -5.42 -21.13
N ALA A 86 0.65 -5.91 -19.91
CA ALA A 86 0.85 -7.30 -19.51
C ALA A 86 -0.16 -8.27 -20.16
N TYR A 87 -1.44 -7.91 -20.15
CA TYR A 87 -2.54 -8.83 -20.53
C TYR A 87 -3.32 -8.39 -21.77
N TYR A 88 -3.58 -7.09 -21.92
CA TYR A 88 -4.37 -6.60 -23.06
C TYR A 88 -3.53 -6.51 -24.33
N SER A 89 -2.35 -5.88 -24.28
CA SER A 89 -1.53 -5.62 -25.48
C SER A 89 -1.18 -6.88 -26.28
N PRO A 90 -0.83 -8.03 -25.66
CA PRO A 90 -0.57 -9.28 -26.40
C PRO A 90 -1.84 -9.97 -26.93
N ALA A 91 -3.02 -9.59 -26.45
CA ALA A 91 -4.31 -10.20 -26.79
C ALA A 91 -5.20 -9.31 -27.67
N LYS A 92 -4.83 -8.05 -27.89
CA LYS A 92 -5.67 -7.01 -28.51
C LYS A 92 -6.15 -7.37 -29.93
N ASP A 93 -5.38 -8.16 -30.67
CA ASP A 93 -5.69 -8.52 -32.06
C ASP A 93 -6.54 -9.81 -32.16
N ARG A 94 -6.92 -10.41 -31.02
CA ARG A 94 -7.78 -11.60 -31.01
C ARG A 94 -9.20 -11.20 -31.43
N PRO A 95 -9.80 -11.87 -32.43
CA PRO A 95 -11.10 -11.46 -32.98
C PRO A 95 -12.27 -11.62 -31.99
N ASN A 96 -12.06 -12.36 -30.89
CA ASN A 96 -13.05 -12.58 -29.84
C ASN A 96 -12.84 -11.69 -28.59
N LEU A 97 -11.95 -10.70 -28.66
CA LEU A 97 -11.74 -9.71 -27.60
C LEU A 97 -12.12 -8.33 -28.12
N HIS A 98 -13.03 -7.66 -27.42
CA HIS A 98 -13.48 -6.31 -27.74
C HIS A 98 -13.18 -5.38 -26.57
N LEU A 99 -12.52 -4.25 -26.84
CA LEU A 99 -12.29 -3.20 -25.85
C LEU A 99 -13.09 -1.96 -26.23
N ILE A 100 -13.93 -1.49 -25.30
CA ILE A 100 -14.65 -0.23 -25.42
C ILE A 100 -14.14 0.68 -24.30
N THR A 101 -13.38 1.72 -24.66
CA THR A 101 -12.89 2.74 -23.71
C THR A 101 -13.86 3.91 -23.63
N ALA A 102 -13.70 4.78 -22.62
CA ALA A 102 -14.59 5.93 -22.40
C ALA A 102 -16.08 5.52 -22.31
N ALA A 103 -16.33 4.31 -21.80
CA ALA A 103 -17.65 3.74 -21.59
C ALA A 103 -17.86 3.54 -20.08
N HIS A 104 -18.75 4.33 -19.48
CA HIS A 104 -19.07 4.21 -18.06
C HIS A 104 -20.24 3.24 -17.89
N VAL A 105 -20.03 2.10 -17.23
CA VAL A 105 -21.11 1.13 -16.96
C VAL A 105 -22.07 1.73 -15.94
N GLU A 106 -23.35 1.84 -16.32
CA GLU A 106 -24.41 2.42 -15.49
C GLU A 106 -24.98 1.37 -14.55
N LYS A 107 -25.28 0.18 -15.06
CA LYS A 107 -25.87 -0.92 -14.29
C LYS A 107 -25.73 -2.28 -14.97
N ILE A 108 -25.85 -3.32 -14.15
CA ILE A 108 -26.10 -4.69 -14.62
C ILE A 108 -27.62 -4.85 -14.80
N VAL A 109 -28.02 -5.46 -15.92
CA VAL A 109 -29.43 -5.76 -16.21
C VAL A 109 -29.67 -7.23 -15.87
N PHE A 110 -30.77 -7.53 -15.18
CA PHE A 110 -31.16 -8.89 -14.79
C PHE A 110 -32.38 -9.37 -15.59
N THR A 111 -32.56 -10.69 -15.73
CA THR A 111 -33.76 -11.27 -16.37
C THR A 111 -34.97 -11.17 -15.46
N GLU A 112 -36.15 -11.02 -16.06
CA GLU A 112 -37.43 -11.02 -15.32
C GLU A 112 -37.87 -12.44 -14.90
N ASP A 113 -37.41 -13.47 -15.62
CA ASP A 113 -37.74 -14.87 -15.37
C ASP A 113 -36.68 -15.51 -14.45
N SER A 114 -36.93 -15.51 -13.15
CA SER A 114 -36.11 -16.22 -12.16
C SER A 114 -36.81 -17.52 -11.75
N THR A 115 -36.74 -18.54 -12.61
CA THR A 115 -37.34 -19.88 -12.38
C THR A 115 -36.90 -20.56 -11.08
N HIS A 116 -35.85 -20.06 -10.44
CA HIS A 116 -35.29 -20.57 -9.18
C HIS A 116 -35.19 -19.51 -8.06
N GLY A 117 -35.75 -18.31 -8.25
CA GLY A 117 -35.63 -17.20 -7.29
C GLY A 117 -34.28 -16.47 -7.30
N ASP A 118 -33.31 -16.94 -8.09
CA ASP A 118 -32.00 -16.32 -8.24
C ASP A 118 -32.01 -15.21 -9.29
N ALA A 119 -31.31 -14.11 -9.03
CA ALA A 119 -31.11 -13.02 -10.00
C ALA A 119 -30.09 -13.44 -11.08
N VAL A 120 -30.51 -13.50 -12.34
CA VAL A 120 -29.64 -13.86 -13.48
C VAL A 120 -29.30 -12.62 -14.30
N ALA A 121 -28.01 -12.27 -14.37
CA ALA A 121 -27.55 -11.12 -15.17
C ALA A 121 -27.69 -11.40 -16.68
N SER A 122 -28.44 -10.55 -17.37
CA SER A 122 -28.68 -10.63 -18.82
C SER A 122 -27.69 -9.80 -19.65
N GLY A 123 -27.04 -8.81 -19.03
CA GLY A 123 -26.09 -7.94 -19.71
C GLY A 123 -25.76 -6.70 -18.90
N VAL A 124 -25.15 -5.71 -19.57
CA VAL A 124 -24.78 -4.42 -18.97
C VAL A 124 -25.31 -3.27 -19.81
N GLN A 125 -25.72 -2.21 -19.13
CA GLN A 125 -26.01 -0.91 -19.74
C GLN A 125 -24.85 0.03 -19.44
N PHE A 126 -24.33 0.74 -20.45
CA PHE A 126 -23.24 1.68 -20.30
C PHE A 126 -23.43 2.94 -21.14
N LEU A 127 -22.92 4.06 -20.63
CA LEU A 127 -22.88 5.34 -21.32
C LEU A 127 -21.60 5.45 -22.15
N HIS A 128 -21.73 5.67 -23.45
CA HIS A 128 -20.60 5.90 -24.35
C HIS A 128 -20.91 7.08 -25.28
N HIS A 129 -20.09 8.13 -25.22
CA HIS A 129 -20.31 9.39 -25.93
C HIS A 129 -21.73 9.99 -25.74
N GLY A 130 -22.26 9.93 -24.52
CA GLY A 130 -23.59 10.45 -24.20
C GLY A 130 -24.76 9.54 -24.60
N ILE A 131 -24.49 8.39 -25.20
CA ILE A 131 -25.52 7.42 -25.62
C ILE A 131 -25.48 6.21 -24.69
N SER A 132 -26.60 5.91 -24.04
CA SER A 132 -26.75 4.70 -23.25
C SER A 132 -26.97 3.51 -24.18
N THR A 133 -26.11 2.49 -24.05
CA THR A 133 -26.08 1.31 -24.90
C THR A 133 -26.18 0.05 -24.04
N PHE A 134 -26.99 -0.91 -24.47
CA PHE A 134 -27.11 -2.22 -23.83
C PHE A 134 -26.29 -3.27 -24.58
N VAL A 135 -25.52 -4.08 -23.86
CA VAL A 135 -24.83 -5.26 -24.39
C VAL A 135 -25.26 -6.51 -23.62
N LYS A 136 -25.78 -7.48 -24.37
CA LYS A 136 -26.22 -8.78 -23.84
C LYS A 136 -25.02 -9.68 -23.50
N ALA A 137 -25.04 -10.27 -22.31
CA ALA A 137 -24.13 -11.34 -21.92
C ALA A 137 -24.80 -12.70 -22.17
N ARG A 138 -24.08 -13.64 -22.80
CA ARG A 138 -24.59 -15.01 -23.02
C ARG A 138 -24.21 -16.01 -21.92
N LYS A 139 -23.25 -15.65 -21.07
CA LYS A 139 -22.71 -16.52 -20.03
C LYS A 139 -22.71 -15.80 -18.70
N GLU A 140 -21.84 -14.79 -18.58
CA GLU A 140 -21.55 -14.15 -17.30
C GLU A 140 -21.32 -12.65 -17.50
N VAL A 141 -21.58 -11.89 -16.44
CA VAL A 141 -21.14 -10.50 -16.27
C VAL A 141 -20.13 -10.48 -15.13
N LEU A 142 -18.93 -9.98 -15.40
CA LEU A 142 -17.84 -9.88 -14.41
C LEU A 142 -17.67 -8.41 -14.00
N LEU A 143 -17.72 -8.15 -12.70
CA LEU A 143 -17.56 -6.81 -12.14
C LEU A 143 -16.12 -6.62 -11.65
N SER A 144 -15.44 -5.61 -12.18
CA SER A 144 -14.02 -5.32 -11.89
C SER A 144 -13.72 -3.82 -11.89
N SER A 145 -14.67 -3.02 -11.40
CA SER A 145 -14.62 -1.55 -11.39
C SER A 145 -13.84 -0.95 -10.21
N GLY A 146 -13.19 -1.78 -9.38
CA GLY A 146 -12.46 -1.34 -8.18
C GLY A 146 -13.32 -1.38 -6.91
N VAL A 147 -12.80 -0.89 -5.79
CA VAL A 147 -13.48 -1.00 -4.48
C VAL A 147 -14.67 -0.03 -4.32
N PHE A 148 -14.72 1.03 -5.12
CA PHE A 148 -15.77 2.06 -5.07
C PHE A 148 -16.81 1.82 -6.18
N GLY A 149 -18.10 1.87 -5.86
CA GLY A 149 -19.16 1.99 -6.86
C GLY A 149 -20.27 0.94 -6.84
N TYR A 150 -20.88 0.69 -5.67
CA TYR A 150 -21.89 -0.36 -5.56
C TYR A 150 -23.06 0.03 -4.65
N GLU A 151 -24.25 -0.49 -4.94
CA GLU A 151 -25.47 -0.29 -4.15
C GLU A 151 -26.11 -1.63 -3.81
N ASN A 152 -26.14 -1.98 -2.52
CA ASN A 152 -27.01 -2.98 -1.89
C ASN A 152 -26.79 -2.88 -0.37
N HIS A 153 -27.78 -3.27 0.45
CA HIS A 153 -27.73 -3.19 1.93
C HIS A 153 -26.41 -3.71 2.56
N TYR A 154 -25.77 -4.73 1.96
CA TYR A 154 -24.49 -5.27 2.43
C TYR A 154 -23.29 -4.89 1.56
N VAL A 155 -23.53 -4.12 0.50
CA VAL A 155 -22.57 -3.83 -0.55
C VAL A 155 -22.18 -2.36 -0.45
N GLY A 156 -20.88 -2.13 -0.30
CA GLY A 156 -20.34 -0.82 0.06
C GLY A 156 -19.91 -0.72 1.52
N GLU A 157 -20.35 -1.65 2.38
CA GLU A 157 -19.91 -1.78 3.77
C GLU A 157 -18.53 -2.45 3.91
N ASN A 158 -17.96 -2.42 5.12
CA ASN A 158 -16.69 -3.05 5.46
C ASN A 158 -15.50 -2.54 4.60
N LEU A 159 -15.56 -1.26 4.20
CA LEU A 159 -14.48 -0.58 3.49
C LEU A 159 -13.25 -0.52 4.40
N GLN A 160 -12.13 -0.93 3.85
CA GLN A 160 -10.84 -0.98 4.53
C GLN A 160 -9.79 -0.39 3.60
N ASP A 161 -8.93 0.45 4.16
CA ASP A 161 -7.78 1.01 3.46
C ASP A 161 -6.67 1.24 4.48
N HIS A 162 -5.43 1.32 4.03
CA HIS A 162 -4.29 1.54 4.89
C HIS A 162 -4.04 3.04 5.08
N VAL A 163 -4.33 3.54 6.28
CA VAL A 163 -3.96 4.91 6.65
C VAL A 163 -2.45 4.99 6.92
N PHE A 164 -1.80 5.99 6.32
CA PHE A 164 -0.39 6.29 6.54
C PHE A 164 -0.14 7.78 6.82
N CYS A 165 0.95 8.06 7.53
CA CYS A 165 1.35 9.34 8.08
C CYS A 165 2.77 9.16 8.61
N GLY A 166 3.45 10.26 8.83
CA GLY A 166 4.86 10.21 9.17
C GLY A 166 5.42 11.54 9.60
N SER A 167 6.74 11.55 9.73
CA SER A 167 7.51 12.75 9.97
C SER A 167 8.52 12.92 8.86
N SER A 168 8.79 14.16 8.48
CA SER A 168 9.86 14.52 7.55
C SER A 168 11.02 15.15 8.31
N PHE A 169 12.24 14.79 7.94
CA PHE A 169 13.47 15.18 8.59
C PHE A 169 14.43 15.79 7.57
N GLU A 170 14.98 16.96 7.89
CA GLU A 170 15.92 17.65 7.02
C GLU A 170 17.21 16.83 6.89
N VAL A 171 17.68 16.64 5.66
CA VAL A 171 18.87 15.84 5.36
C VAL A 171 20.11 16.69 5.16
N ASN A 172 21.27 16.09 5.37
CA ASN A 172 22.58 16.69 5.07
C ASN A 172 22.69 17.06 3.58
N ASP A 173 23.49 18.08 3.31
CA ASP A 173 23.74 18.49 1.93
C ASP A 173 24.41 17.35 1.14
N GLY A 174 24.01 17.17 -0.12
CA GLY A 174 24.48 16.07 -0.96
C GLY A 174 23.65 14.78 -0.86
N VAL A 175 22.75 14.65 0.12
CA VAL A 175 21.78 13.54 0.15
C VAL A 175 20.78 13.70 -0.99
N LYS A 176 20.66 12.68 -1.86
CA LYS A 176 19.79 12.72 -3.04
C LYS A 176 18.32 12.54 -2.65
N THR A 177 17.57 13.64 -2.65
CA THR A 177 16.10 13.65 -2.49
C THR A 177 15.40 13.89 -3.84
N MET A 178 14.09 14.14 -3.84
CA MET A 178 13.28 14.29 -5.07
C MET A 178 13.17 15.75 -5.56
N VAL A 179 14.20 16.58 -5.36
CA VAL A 179 14.23 17.98 -5.84
C VAL A 179 13.95 18.08 -7.34
N VAL A 180 14.27 17.03 -8.11
CA VAL A 180 13.92 16.86 -9.53
C VAL A 180 12.43 17.10 -9.84
N VAL A 181 11.53 16.92 -8.88
CA VAL A 181 10.09 17.16 -9.08
C VAL A 181 9.74 18.66 -9.07
N ARG A 182 10.56 19.49 -8.40
CA ARG A 182 10.30 20.93 -8.22
C ARG A 182 11.13 21.82 -9.13
N ASP A 183 12.38 21.45 -9.41
CA ASP A 183 13.28 22.24 -10.24
C ASP A 183 13.17 21.83 -11.72
N PRO A 184 12.70 22.70 -12.63
CA PRO A 184 12.55 22.37 -14.03
C PRO A 184 13.86 21.97 -14.72
N ALA A 185 14.99 22.60 -14.37
CA ALA A 185 16.27 22.29 -15.00
C ALA A 185 16.74 20.88 -14.60
N ILE A 186 16.61 20.53 -13.31
CA ILE A 186 16.94 19.17 -12.83
C ILE A 186 15.96 18.15 -13.42
N ARG A 187 14.66 18.48 -13.49
CA ARG A 187 13.63 17.64 -14.11
C ARG A 187 13.96 17.32 -15.56
N ASP A 188 14.25 18.35 -16.35
CA ASP A 188 14.45 18.21 -17.78
C ASP A 188 15.76 17.46 -18.07
N ALA A 189 16.81 17.68 -17.28
CA ALA A 189 18.03 16.88 -17.31
C ALA A 189 17.76 15.40 -16.96
N GLY A 190 16.96 15.14 -15.93
CA GLY A 190 16.56 13.78 -15.55
C GLY A 190 15.73 13.08 -16.64
N LEU A 191 14.82 13.81 -17.29
CA LEU A 191 14.04 13.30 -18.42
C LEU A 191 14.92 12.99 -19.63
N LYS A 192 15.90 13.86 -19.92
CA LYS A 192 16.89 13.62 -20.96
C LYS A 192 17.69 12.35 -20.68
N GLN A 193 18.21 12.20 -19.46
CA GLN A 193 18.93 11.00 -19.03
C GLN A 193 18.07 9.73 -19.18
N TYR A 194 16.79 9.79 -18.77
CA TYR A 194 15.88 8.67 -18.93
C TYR A 194 15.66 8.30 -20.40
N LYS A 195 15.48 9.29 -21.28
CA LYS A 195 15.29 9.05 -22.72
C LYS A 195 16.53 8.48 -23.40
N GLU A 196 17.72 8.95 -23.03
CA GLU A 196 18.98 8.57 -23.69
C GLU A 196 19.52 7.22 -23.19
N SER A 197 19.41 6.94 -21.89
CA SER A 197 20.06 5.77 -21.29
C SER A 197 19.17 4.94 -20.37
N ARG A 198 17.89 5.29 -20.21
CA ARG A 198 16.97 4.65 -19.25
C ARG A 198 17.51 4.67 -17.81
N MET A 199 18.30 5.68 -17.49
CA MET A 199 18.86 5.91 -16.15
C MET A 199 18.23 7.16 -15.52
N GLY A 200 18.62 7.41 -14.27
CA GLY A 200 18.23 8.62 -13.56
C GLY A 200 16.92 8.47 -12.79
N PRO A 201 16.40 9.57 -12.23
CA PRO A 201 15.35 9.57 -11.21
C PRO A 201 13.99 9.06 -11.70
N PHE A 202 13.78 8.99 -13.02
CA PHE A 202 12.53 8.49 -13.64
C PHE A 202 12.56 6.99 -13.99
N ALA A 203 13.71 6.32 -13.78
CA ALA A 203 13.87 4.89 -14.08
C ALA A 203 13.45 3.98 -12.90
N HIS A 204 13.03 4.55 -11.77
CA HIS A 204 12.63 3.82 -10.56
C HIS A 204 11.41 4.47 -9.89
N GLY A 205 10.77 3.73 -8.98
CA GLY A 205 9.68 4.25 -8.16
C GLY A 205 10.13 5.32 -7.16
N PRO A 206 9.17 6.06 -6.55
CA PRO A 206 9.45 7.14 -5.60
C PRO A 206 9.86 6.62 -4.21
N SER A 207 9.51 5.38 -3.87
CA SER A 207 9.88 4.70 -2.62
C SER A 207 10.12 3.23 -2.90
N TYR A 208 11.14 2.69 -2.26
CA TYR A 208 11.53 1.28 -2.33
C TYR A 208 12.21 0.80 -1.04
N SER A 209 12.27 1.65 -0.02
CA SER A 209 12.79 1.31 1.31
C SER A 209 11.60 1.04 2.22
N PHE A 210 11.32 -0.23 2.50
CA PHE A 210 10.17 -0.67 3.29
C PHE A 210 10.65 -1.45 4.51
N ALA A 211 9.80 -1.57 5.53
CA ALA A 211 10.00 -2.45 6.66
C ALA A 211 8.66 -2.89 7.24
N HIS A 212 8.55 -4.13 7.69
CA HIS A 212 7.39 -4.59 8.45
C HIS A 212 7.75 -4.58 9.94
N VAL A 213 6.95 -3.90 10.76
CA VAL A 213 7.31 -3.59 12.15
C VAL A 213 6.21 -4.07 13.11
N PRO A 214 6.57 -4.89 14.11
CA PRO A 214 5.62 -5.37 15.11
C PRO A 214 5.37 -4.30 16.17
N LEU A 215 4.29 -4.42 16.93
CA LEU A 215 3.87 -3.40 17.88
C LEU A 215 4.88 -3.18 19.03
N ASN A 216 5.62 -4.23 19.40
CA ASN A 216 6.61 -4.22 20.47
C ASN A 216 7.96 -3.63 20.06
N ALA A 217 8.11 -3.06 18.86
CA ALA A 217 9.36 -2.50 18.38
C ALA A 217 9.88 -1.32 19.22
N HIS A 218 9.00 -0.46 19.75
CA HIS A 218 9.39 0.67 20.61
C HIS A 218 9.52 0.28 22.09
N GLU A 219 8.68 -0.65 22.56
CA GLU A 219 8.60 -1.07 23.97
C GLU A 219 8.67 -2.60 24.09
N PRO A 220 9.84 -3.23 23.88
CA PRO A 220 9.97 -4.68 23.79
C PRO A 220 9.68 -5.41 25.11
N VAL A 221 9.76 -4.71 26.24
CA VAL A 221 9.57 -5.27 27.60
C VAL A 221 8.10 -5.23 28.04
N GLN A 222 7.29 -4.34 27.47
CA GLN A 222 5.88 -4.17 27.80
C GLN A 222 5.10 -3.80 26.53
N PRO A 223 4.79 -4.77 25.64
CA PRO A 223 3.79 -4.54 24.60
C PRO A 223 2.49 -4.06 25.28
N PRO A 224 1.65 -3.25 24.61
CA PRO A 224 0.42 -2.75 25.19
C PRO A 224 -0.29 -3.91 25.88
N THR A 225 -0.59 -3.71 27.17
CA THR A 225 -1.13 -4.78 28.01
C THR A 225 -2.26 -5.42 27.24
N THR A 226 -2.26 -6.74 27.18
CA THR A 226 -3.29 -7.51 26.47
C THR A 226 -4.70 -7.01 26.85
N GLU A 227 -4.87 -6.42 28.03
CA GLU A 227 -6.06 -5.70 28.46
C GLU A 227 -6.51 -4.52 27.60
N VAL A 228 -5.66 -3.59 27.15
CA VAL A 228 -6.08 -2.47 26.30
C VAL A 228 -6.60 -2.98 24.96
N LEU A 229 -5.87 -3.94 24.38
CA LEU A 229 -6.27 -4.62 23.15
C LEU A 229 -7.58 -5.43 23.35
N LYS A 230 -7.66 -6.24 24.42
CA LYS A 230 -8.84 -7.04 24.76
C LYS A 230 -10.07 -6.14 24.96
N ARG A 231 -9.95 -5.07 25.75
CA ARG A 231 -11.05 -4.12 26.00
C ARG A 231 -11.49 -3.42 24.73
N GLY A 232 -10.54 -2.88 23.95
CA GLY A 232 -10.85 -2.22 22.67
C GLY A 232 -11.63 -3.14 21.73
N ILE A 233 -11.31 -4.43 21.71
CA ILE A 233 -12.02 -5.42 20.88
C ILE A 233 -13.38 -5.81 21.46
N THR A 234 -13.52 -5.92 22.79
CA THR A 234 -14.79 -6.32 23.43
C THR A 234 -15.80 -5.18 23.54
N GLU A 235 -15.34 -3.94 23.66
CA GLU A 235 -16.17 -2.76 23.94
C GLU A 235 -16.58 -2.01 22.67
N PHE A 236 -15.79 -2.09 21.59
CA PHE A 236 -16.04 -1.40 20.32
C PHE A 236 -16.45 -2.36 19.20
N PHE A 237 -17.28 -3.36 19.51
CA PHE A 237 -17.89 -4.18 18.46
C PHE A 237 -18.80 -3.31 17.59
N ASP A 238 -18.45 -3.17 16.31
CA ASP A 238 -19.41 -2.76 15.28
C ASP A 238 -20.51 -3.83 15.14
N ASP A 239 -21.72 -3.38 14.82
CA ASP A 239 -22.90 -4.22 14.58
C ASP A 239 -22.82 -5.06 13.29
N PHE A 240 -21.67 -5.08 12.60
CA PHE A 240 -21.52 -5.81 11.35
C PHE A 240 -21.36 -7.32 11.60
N PRO A 241 -22.25 -8.19 11.06
CA PRO A 241 -22.32 -9.60 11.44
C PRO A 241 -21.02 -10.41 11.28
N SER A 242 -20.17 -10.11 10.29
CA SER A 242 -18.91 -10.83 10.05
C SER A 242 -17.68 -10.20 10.71
N ALA A 243 -17.80 -9.03 11.37
CA ALA A 243 -16.65 -8.29 11.90
C ALA A 243 -15.95 -9.02 13.06
N LYS A 244 -16.66 -9.84 13.84
CA LYS A 244 -16.10 -10.55 15.00
C LYS A 244 -14.92 -11.45 14.65
N LEU A 245 -14.98 -12.17 13.51
CA LEU A 245 -13.88 -13.02 13.07
C LEU A 245 -12.69 -12.18 12.58
N GLN A 246 -12.96 -11.08 11.89
CA GLN A 246 -11.92 -10.15 11.44
C GLN A 246 -11.20 -9.53 12.64
N TYR A 247 -11.92 -9.00 13.62
CA TYR A 247 -11.32 -8.39 14.81
C TYR A 247 -10.50 -9.40 15.63
N ARG A 248 -10.95 -10.65 15.76
CA ARG A 248 -10.13 -11.71 16.38
C ARG A 248 -8.85 -12.01 15.60
N PHE A 249 -8.90 -11.97 14.26
CA PHE A 249 -7.70 -12.13 13.44
C PHE A 249 -6.74 -10.96 13.67
N ILE A 250 -7.23 -9.72 13.58
CA ILE A 250 -6.41 -8.51 13.78
C ILE A 250 -5.81 -8.49 15.19
N GLN A 251 -6.56 -8.93 16.20
CA GLN A 251 -6.05 -9.11 17.57
C GLN A 251 -4.83 -10.02 17.61
N ARG A 252 -4.93 -11.21 17.02
CA ARG A 252 -3.83 -12.18 17.01
C ARG A 252 -2.60 -11.63 16.31
N MET A 253 -2.79 -10.92 15.21
CA MET A 253 -1.69 -10.25 14.50
C MET A 253 -1.07 -9.14 15.35
N THR A 254 -1.88 -8.42 16.13
CA THR A 254 -1.43 -7.32 16.99
C THR A 254 -0.67 -7.81 18.22
N GLU A 255 -1.10 -8.92 18.81
CA GLU A 255 -0.47 -9.56 19.97
C GLU A 255 0.78 -10.35 19.61
N SER A 256 0.94 -10.73 18.34
CA SER A 256 2.09 -11.52 17.90
C SER A 256 3.35 -10.63 17.75
N PRO A 257 4.47 -11.00 18.37
CA PRO A 257 5.73 -10.25 18.25
C PRO A 257 6.42 -10.44 16.90
N VAL A 258 5.98 -11.40 16.10
CA VAL A 258 6.54 -11.73 14.77
C VAL A 258 5.64 -11.30 13.63
N GLU A 259 4.51 -10.66 13.94
CA GLU A 259 3.59 -10.12 12.95
C GLU A 259 3.62 -8.60 12.94
N ALA A 260 3.58 -8.02 11.75
CA ALA A 260 3.63 -6.58 11.61
C ALA A 260 2.26 -5.93 11.80
N THR A 261 2.23 -4.93 12.66
CA THR A 261 1.06 -4.07 12.83
C THR A 261 1.13 -2.84 11.93
N THR A 262 2.33 -2.48 11.47
CA THR A 262 2.52 -1.47 10.43
C THR A 262 3.58 -1.86 9.41
N THR A 263 3.38 -1.35 8.20
CA THR A 263 4.41 -1.24 7.18
C THR A 263 5.02 0.16 7.24
N HIS A 264 6.31 0.22 7.51
CA HIS A 264 7.08 1.45 7.45
C HIS A 264 7.70 1.62 6.08
N PHE A 265 7.82 2.86 5.61
CA PHE A 265 8.58 3.16 4.41
C PHE A 265 9.20 4.54 4.44
N LEU A 266 10.31 4.67 3.75
CA LEU A 266 11.03 5.93 3.60
C LEU A 266 10.70 6.53 2.24
N ALA A 267 10.07 7.71 2.26
CA ALA A 267 9.84 8.51 1.07
C ALA A 267 10.84 9.66 0.99
N ARG A 268 11.24 10.01 -0.23
CA ARG A 268 12.04 11.21 -0.48
C ARG A 268 11.11 12.39 -0.78
N HIS A 269 11.36 13.53 -0.16
CA HIS A 269 10.56 14.72 -0.41
C HIS A 269 11.14 15.51 -1.60
N PRO A 270 10.32 16.32 -2.32
CA PRO A 270 10.82 17.29 -3.30
C PRO A 270 11.64 18.47 -2.73
N ALA A 271 11.81 18.52 -1.41
CA ALA A 271 12.71 19.44 -0.72
C ALA A 271 13.85 18.61 -0.11
N ASN A 272 14.77 19.23 0.63
CA ASN A 272 15.87 18.52 1.31
C ASN A 272 15.40 17.78 2.57
N TYR A 273 14.43 16.87 2.41
CA TYR A 273 13.90 16.03 3.48
C TYR A 273 13.77 14.58 3.02
N ILE A 274 13.90 13.67 3.98
CA ILE A 274 13.36 12.31 3.91
C ILE A 274 12.20 12.18 4.89
N SER A 275 11.20 11.38 4.54
CA SER A 275 10.03 11.14 5.37
C SER A 275 10.00 9.68 5.79
N THR A 276 9.87 9.42 7.09
CA THR A 276 9.56 8.09 7.60
C THR A 276 8.06 8.01 7.80
N LEU A 277 7.41 7.06 7.13
CA LEU A 277 5.97 6.88 7.13
C LEU A 277 5.65 5.53 7.76
N ALA A 278 4.64 5.48 8.60
CA ALA A 278 4.06 4.26 9.13
C ALA A 278 2.67 4.10 8.51
N MET A 279 2.33 2.89 8.10
CA MET A 279 1.06 2.54 7.47
C MET A 279 0.45 1.36 8.22
N LEU A 280 -0.77 1.49 8.72
CA LEU A 280 -1.44 0.39 9.43
C LEU A 280 -1.63 -0.80 8.48
N SER A 281 -1.15 -1.98 8.90
CA SER A 281 -1.28 -3.20 8.10
C SER A 281 -2.69 -3.80 8.21
N HIS A 282 -3.30 -3.69 9.38
CA HIS A 282 -4.61 -4.29 9.67
C HIS A 282 -5.47 -3.34 10.52
N PRO A 283 -6.01 -2.24 9.94
CA PRO A 283 -6.85 -1.31 10.68
C PRO A 283 -8.10 -1.99 11.24
N PHE A 284 -8.53 -1.59 12.43
CA PHE A 284 -9.81 -1.99 13.03
C PHE A 284 -10.97 -1.16 12.48
N SER A 285 -10.75 0.11 12.14
CA SER A 285 -11.78 0.99 11.59
C SER A 285 -12.40 0.40 10.32
N ARG A 286 -13.72 0.57 10.17
CA ARG A 286 -14.49 0.12 9.00
C ARG A 286 -15.29 1.28 8.44
N GLY A 287 -15.09 1.56 7.17
CA GLY A 287 -15.83 2.56 6.42
C GLY A 287 -16.99 1.97 5.62
N HIS A 288 -17.64 2.85 4.86
CA HIS A 288 -18.64 2.47 3.88
C HIS A 288 -18.60 3.41 2.65
N VAL A 289 -19.12 2.91 1.53
CA VAL A 289 -19.34 3.65 0.28
C VAL A 289 -20.78 3.45 -0.13
N GLN A 290 -21.48 4.54 -0.41
CA GLN A 290 -22.89 4.49 -0.80
C GLN A 290 -23.14 5.43 -1.97
N ILE A 291 -23.81 4.93 -3.01
CA ILE A 291 -24.29 5.81 -4.08
C ILE A 291 -25.42 6.69 -3.55
N LYS A 292 -25.54 7.91 -4.06
CA LYS A 292 -26.60 8.85 -3.65
C LYS A 292 -27.79 8.84 -4.60
N SER A 293 -27.53 8.59 -5.87
CA SER A 293 -28.55 8.51 -6.90
C SER A 293 -28.06 7.68 -8.09
N VAL A 294 -28.98 7.44 -9.03
CA VAL A 294 -28.68 6.83 -10.34
C VAL A 294 -27.97 7.79 -11.30
N ASN A 295 -27.77 9.06 -10.93
CA ASN A 295 -27.03 10.02 -11.74
C ASN A 295 -25.53 9.80 -11.56
N LEU A 296 -24.86 9.32 -12.61
CA LEU A 296 -23.41 9.08 -12.61
C LEU A 296 -22.54 10.32 -12.33
N GLN A 297 -23.09 11.53 -12.49
CA GLN A 297 -22.38 12.77 -12.17
C GLN A 297 -22.43 13.13 -10.69
N GLU A 298 -23.31 12.49 -9.92
CA GLU A 298 -23.35 12.67 -8.48
C GLU A 298 -22.35 11.73 -7.80
N PRO A 299 -21.31 12.26 -7.12
CA PRO A 299 -20.33 11.41 -6.48
C PRO A 299 -20.97 10.64 -5.31
N PRO A 300 -20.58 9.38 -5.10
CA PRO A 300 -21.03 8.61 -3.95
C PRO A 300 -20.57 9.27 -2.64
N THR A 301 -21.24 8.95 -1.54
CA THR A 301 -20.68 9.16 -0.21
C THR A 301 -19.59 8.13 0.01
N ILE A 302 -18.40 8.56 0.37
CA ILE A 302 -17.28 7.71 0.77
C ILE A 302 -16.86 8.15 2.16
N ASP A 303 -17.04 7.29 3.15
CA ASP A 303 -16.58 7.51 4.50
C ASP A 303 -15.70 6.33 4.93
N PHE A 304 -14.39 6.54 4.91
CA PHE A 304 -13.42 5.54 5.36
C PHE A 304 -13.46 5.29 6.87
N LYS A 305 -14.02 6.23 7.64
CA LYS A 305 -13.95 6.23 9.11
C LYS A 305 -12.54 6.01 9.64
N TYR A 306 -11.52 6.60 9.01
CA TYR A 306 -10.13 6.47 9.47
C TYR A 306 -10.00 6.85 10.94
N MET A 307 -9.32 6.00 11.72
CA MET A 307 -9.10 6.19 13.16
C MET A 307 -10.38 6.29 14.00
N SER A 308 -11.53 5.82 13.49
CA SER A 308 -12.76 5.76 14.28
C SER A 308 -12.66 4.71 15.40
N HIS A 309 -11.88 3.66 15.17
CA HIS A 309 -11.61 2.66 16.19
C HIS A 309 -10.42 3.07 17.08
N PRO A 310 -10.58 3.05 18.42
CA PRO A 310 -9.57 3.50 19.38
C PRO A 310 -8.20 2.84 19.21
N LEU A 311 -8.18 1.53 18.96
CA LEU A 311 -6.93 0.77 18.83
C LEU A 311 -6.09 1.17 17.63
N ASP A 312 -6.70 1.70 16.57
CA ASP A 312 -5.92 2.21 15.44
C ASP A 312 -5.04 3.37 15.90
N GLY A 313 -5.59 4.32 16.66
CA GLY A 313 -4.83 5.44 17.22
C GLY A 313 -3.71 5.02 18.18
N GLU A 314 -3.97 4.04 19.04
CA GLU A 314 -2.98 3.49 19.99
C GLU A 314 -1.80 2.81 19.27
N ILE A 315 -2.10 1.86 18.37
CA ILE A 315 -1.10 1.13 17.59
C ILE A 315 -0.27 2.13 16.78
N TYR A 316 -0.96 3.04 16.11
CA TYR A 316 -0.33 4.00 15.25
C TYR A 316 0.56 4.99 15.99
N GLY A 317 0.09 5.50 17.13
CA GLY A 317 0.86 6.43 17.96
C GLY A 317 2.17 5.83 18.47
N ARG A 318 2.18 4.53 18.80
CA ARG A 318 3.40 3.80 19.19
C ARG A 318 4.41 3.69 18.06
N HIS A 319 3.96 3.41 16.84
CA HIS A 319 4.84 3.40 15.66
C HIS A 319 5.35 4.80 15.31
N MET A 320 4.54 5.83 15.55
CA MET A 320 5.00 7.20 15.41
C MET A 320 6.04 7.59 16.47
N MET A 321 6.01 6.99 17.67
CA MET A 321 7.08 7.13 18.67
C MET A 321 8.33 6.34 18.25
N PHE A 322 8.17 5.14 17.69
CA PHE A 322 9.29 4.36 17.13
C PHE A 322 10.07 5.13 16.06
N HIS A 323 9.42 5.99 15.26
CA HIS A 323 10.14 6.85 14.32
C HIS A 323 11.21 7.74 14.98
N ASP A 324 11.03 8.18 16.23
CA ASP A 324 12.02 8.97 16.94
C ASP A 324 13.29 8.15 17.25
N ASP A 325 13.15 6.86 17.54
CA ASP A 325 14.29 5.95 17.73
C ASP A 325 14.96 5.63 16.39
N LEU A 326 14.15 5.38 15.36
CA LEU A 326 14.59 5.04 14.02
C LEU A 326 15.54 6.11 13.45
N VAL A 327 15.15 7.39 13.53
CA VAL A 327 15.95 8.50 12.99
C VAL A 327 17.16 8.87 13.84
N ARG A 328 17.24 8.39 15.08
CA ARG A 328 18.41 8.56 15.97
C ARG A 328 19.40 7.41 15.87
N THR A 329 19.05 6.35 15.14
CA THR A 329 19.86 5.14 15.05
C THR A 329 20.71 5.15 13.79
N GLU A 330 22.00 4.86 13.96
CA GLU A 330 22.94 4.77 12.84
C GLU A 330 22.68 3.53 11.96
N PRO A 331 22.98 3.61 10.65
CA PRO A 331 23.55 4.76 9.92
C PRO A 331 22.55 5.82 9.41
N LEU A 332 21.23 5.62 9.58
CA LEU A 332 20.22 6.58 9.11
C LEU A 332 20.38 7.97 9.74
N ALA A 333 20.74 8.02 11.03
CA ALA A 333 20.99 9.27 11.75
C ALA A 333 22.05 10.14 11.06
N SER A 334 23.13 9.55 10.55
CA SER A 334 24.18 10.27 9.80
C SER A 334 23.72 10.92 8.50
N LEU A 335 22.56 10.55 7.95
CA LEU A 335 21.99 11.21 6.77
C LEU A 335 21.24 12.50 7.11
N LEU A 336 20.89 12.70 8.38
CA LEU A 336 20.08 13.81 8.85
C LEU A 336 20.96 14.98 9.29
N LYS A 337 20.46 16.21 9.11
CA LYS A 337 21.14 17.40 9.65
C LYS A 337 21.10 17.37 11.18
N PRO A 338 22.24 17.54 11.87
CA PRO A 338 22.24 17.79 13.30
C PRO A 338 21.41 19.03 13.61
N ASN A 339 20.39 18.90 14.46
CA ASN A 339 19.41 19.95 14.76
C ASN A 339 18.64 20.47 13.52
N GLY A 340 18.53 19.66 12.46
CA GLY A 340 17.75 19.97 11.27
C GLY A 340 16.25 20.09 11.55
N LYS A 341 15.52 20.69 10.61
CA LYS A 341 14.06 20.84 10.74
C LYS A 341 13.35 19.49 10.70
N ARG A 342 12.30 19.37 11.51
CA ARG A 342 11.34 18.26 11.49
C ARG A 342 9.94 18.78 11.16
N LEU A 343 9.20 18.03 10.36
CA LEU A 343 7.81 18.30 10.01
C LEU A 343 6.92 17.09 10.35
N PRO A 344 5.92 17.22 11.23
CA PRO A 344 5.66 18.37 12.11
C PRO A 344 6.79 18.59 13.14
N PRO A 345 6.94 19.80 13.71
CA PRO A 345 7.97 20.09 14.71
C PRO A 345 7.67 19.40 16.05
N GLY A 346 8.72 19.16 16.84
CA GLY A 346 8.63 18.58 18.18
C GLY A 346 8.81 17.06 18.22
N LYS A 347 8.75 16.48 19.43
CA LYS A 347 8.70 15.02 19.63
C LYS A 347 7.25 14.55 19.59
N ILE A 348 7.04 13.35 19.06
CA ILE A 348 5.72 12.74 19.11
C ILE A 348 5.50 12.16 20.50
N GLN A 349 4.34 12.46 21.08
CA GLN A 349 3.93 11.94 22.37
C GLN A 349 2.54 11.34 22.23
N LEU A 350 2.38 10.11 22.71
CA LEU A 350 1.08 9.51 22.89
C LEU A 350 0.35 10.22 24.05
N ARG A 351 -0.47 11.21 23.73
CA ARG A 351 -1.35 11.87 24.72
C ARG A 351 -2.68 11.16 24.88
N TRP A 352 -3.01 10.32 23.91
CA TRP A 352 -4.23 9.53 23.89
C TRP A 352 -4.00 8.29 24.73
N LYS A 353 -4.68 8.20 25.87
CA LYS A 353 -4.81 6.96 26.61
C LYS A 353 -6.20 6.42 26.29
N VAL A 354 -6.30 5.19 25.80
CA VAL A 354 -7.58 4.47 25.85
C VAL A 354 -8.07 4.60 27.29
N PRO A 355 -9.24 5.21 27.56
CA PRO A 355 -9.70 5.43 28.92
C PRO A 355 -9.74 4.09 29.66
N LEU A 356 -8.81 3.89 30.58
CA LEU A 356 -8.94 2.84 31.58
C LEU A 356 -9.85 3.44 32.65
N SER A 357 -11.16 3.17 32.54
CA SER A 357 -12.13 3.51 33.58
C SER A 357 -11.72 2.91 34.92
#